data_AF-A0A1S9B0D7-F1
#
_entry.id   AF-A0A1S9B0D7-F1
#
_cell.length_a   1.000
_cell.length_b   1.000
_cell.length_c   1.000
_cell.angle_alpha   90.00
_cell.angle_beta   90.00
_cell.angle_gamma   90.00
#
_symmetry.space_group_name_H-M   'P 1'
#
loop_
_entity.id
_entity.type
_entity.pdbx_description
1 polymer ?
#
loop_
_entity_poly.entity_id
_entity_poly.type
_entity_poly.pdbx_seq_one_letter_code
_entity_poly.pdbx_strand_id
1 'polypeptide(L)'
;MGWRQALPLLGLLVAGCLQLQSDEEKRAFAEQKLMARHDELMARMDELYQLRQQLTKVPDTVLAGRRRQALQAADAGMMQWMHQYHRPADTTRHERAMAYLAAQQHRIDSVGVLMQQSIDSARVVLRATGPTH
;
A
#
# COMPACT_ATOMS: atom_id res chain seq x y z
N MET A 1 20.90 -41.48 57.43
CA MET A 1 20.74 -41.15 56.00
C MET A 1 20.04 -39.82 55.87
N GLY A 2 20.69 -38.78 55.34
CA GLY A 2 20.07 -37.46 55.21
C GLY A 2 20.67 -36.69 54.05
N TRP A 3 20.13 -36.90 52.85
CA TRP A 3 20.52 -36.15 51.65
C TRP A 3 19.26 -35.42 51.19
N ARG A 4 19.14 -34.16 51.63
CA ARG A 4 18.09 -33.24 51.19
C ARG A 4 18.40 -32.85 49.75
N GLN A 5 17.46 -33.11 48.87
CA GLN A 5 17.49 -32.72 47.46
C GLN A 5 17.59 -31.19 47.35
N ALA A 6 18.64 -30.71 46.69
CA ALA A 6 18.73 -29.33 46.25
C ALA A 6 18.19 -29.26 44.81
N LEU A 7 16.97 -28.77 44.66
CA LEU A 7 16.49 -28.17 43.42
C LEU A 7 17.18 -26.80 43.27
N PRO A 8 17.84 -26.50 42.15
CA PRO A 8 17.85 -25.15 41.64
C PRO A 8 16.82 -25.08 40.51
N LEU A 9 15.75 -24.34 40.82
CA LEU A 9 15.05 -23.50 39.85
C LEU A 9 16.07 -22.80 38.95
N LEU A 10 16.30 -23.34 37.74
CA LEU A 10 16.91 -22.54 36.67
C LEU A 10 15.75 -21.78 36.02
N GLY A 11 15.58 -20.55 36.50
CA GLY A 11 14.52 -19.65 36.13
C GLY A 11 14.48 -19.37 34.62
N LEU A 12 13.26 -19.42 34.10
CA LEU A 12 12.80 -18.70 32.92
C LEU A 12 13.37 -17.26 32.92
N LEU A 13 14.36 -16.99 32.06
CA LEU A 13 14.85 -15.63 31.78
C LEU A 13 15.12 -15.43 30.28
N VAL A 14 14.21 -15.88 29.41
CA VAL A 14 14.24 -15.53 27.98
C VAL A 14 12.82 -15.23 27.48
N ALA A 15 12.19 -14.20 28.04
CA ALA A 15 10.90 -13.69 27.55
C ALA A 15 10.86 -12.16 27.46
N GLY A 16 12.03 -11.48 27.48
CA GLY A 16 12.12 -10.01 27.47
C GLY A 16 12.51 -9.38 26.12
N CYS A 17 13.04 -10.14 25.16
CA CYS A 17 13.59 -9.56 23.93
C CYS A 17 12.56 -9.32 22.81
N LEU A 18 11.26 -9.54 23.04
CA LEU A 18 10.28 -9.47 21.95
C LEU A 18 9.57 -8.11 21.78
N GLN A 19 9.75 -7.12 22.66
CA GLN A 19 8.78 -5.99 22.67
C GLN A 19 9.27 -4.64 23.21
N LEU A 20 10.48 -4.21 22.85
CA LEU A 20 10.93 -2.84 23.16
C LEU A 20 11.51 -2.13 21.93
N GLN A 21 10.77 -2.10 20.82
CA GLN A 21 11.06 -1.11 19.77
C GLN A 21 10.72 0.29 20.30
N SER A 22 11.66 1.21 20.15
CA SER A 22 11.49 2.61 20.48
C SER A 22 10.40 3.26 19.63
N ASP A 23 9.86 4.38 20.12
CA ASP A 23 8.88 5.18 19.39
C ASP A 23 9.42 5.70 18.05
N GLU A 24 10.73 5.92 17.95
CA GLU A 24 11.43 6.29 16.73
C GLU A 24 11.37 5.15 15.69
N GLU A 25 11.75 3.94 16.09
CA GLU A 25 11.77 2.76 15.22
C GLU A 25 10.38 2.41 14.70
N LYS A 26 9.34 2.51 15.55
CA LYS A 26 7.95 2.27 15.14
C LYS A 26 7.48 3.28 14.10
N ARG A 27 7.83 4.56 14.26
CA ARG A 27 7.51 5.60 13.27
C ARG A 27 8.24 5.34 11.96
N ALA A 28 9.54 5.09 12.03
CA ALA A 28 10.36 4.81 10.84
C ALA A 28 9.81 3.60 10.06
N PHE A 29 9.40 2.53 10.76
CA PHE A 29 8.78 1.37 10.14
C PHE A 29 7.44 1.72 9.47
N ALA A 30 6.59 2.51 10.12
CA ALA A 30 5.31 2.94 9.54
C ALA A 30 5.51 3.83 8.30
N GLU A 31 6.47 4.76 8.33
CA GLU A 31 6.86 5.57 7.17
C GLU A 31 7.40 4.72 6.04
N GLN A 32 8.30 3.77 6.34
CA GLN A 32 8.86 2.85 5.35
C GLN A 32 7.76 2.02 4.68
N LYS A 33 6.83 1.46 5.46
CA LYS A 33 5.69 0.71 4.92
C LYS A 33 4.84 1.55 3.99
N LEU A 34 4.55 2.80 4.38
CA LEU A 34 3.78 3.73 3.57
C LEU A 34 4.47 4.05 2.25
N MET A 35 5.78 4.34 2.29
CA MET A 35 6.57 4.64 1.09
C MET A 35 6.76 3.42 0.19
N ALA A 36 6.93 2.22 0.76
CA ALA A 36 6.98 0.98 -0.01
C ALA A 36 5.69 0.76 -0.81
N ARG A 37 4.52 1.04 -0.22
CA ARG A 37 3.25 1.00 -0.96
C ARG A 37 3.16 2.08 -2.03
N HIS A 38 3.69 3.28 -1.77
CA HIS A 38 3.79 4.32 -2.80
C HIS A 38 4.61 3.85 -3.99
N ASP A 39 5.81 3.30 -3.75
CA ASP A 39 6.71 2.86 -4.82
C ASP A 39 6.09 1.72 -5.63
N GLU A 40 5.42 0.77 -4.97
CA GLU A 40 4.66 -0.30 -5.61
C GLU A 40 3.60 0.25 -6.58
N LEU A 41 2.82 1.25 -6.15
CA LEU A 41 1.80 1.87 -6.99
C LEU A 41 2.43 2.70 -8.11
N MET A 42 3.51 3.43 -7.83
CA MET A 42 4.23 4.21 -8.85
C MET A 42 4.77 3.33 -9.98
N ALA A 43 5.26 2.13 -9.66
CA ALA A 43 5.70 1.16 -10.67
C ALA A 43 4.59 0.71 -11.63
N ARG A 44 3.31 0.92 -11.27
CA ARG A 44 2.14 0.53 -12.08
C ARG A 44 1.53 1.69 -12.87
N MET A 45 2.08 2.90 -12.74
CA MET A 45 1.56 4.09 -13.43
C MET A 45 1.71 3.98 -14.95
N ASP A 46 2.84 3.44 -15.41
CA ASP A 46 3.07 3.17 -16.84
C ASP A 46 2.02 2.19 -17.39
N GLU A 47 1.60 1.21 -16.58
CA GLU A 47 0.56 0.27 -16.97
C GLU A 47 -0.78 0.97 -17.19
N LEU A 48 -1.19 1.87 -16.29
CA LEU A 48 -2.41 2.67 -16.45
C LEU A 48 -2.38 3.48 -17.74
N TYR A 49 -1.25 4.13 -18.02
CA TYR A 49 -1.06 4.91 -19.23
C TYR A 49 -1.15 4.03 -20.49
N GLN A 50 -0.44 2.91 -20.51
CA GLN A 50 -0.43 1.95 -21.63
C GLN A 50 -1.84 1.41 -21.91
N LEU A 51 -2.58 1.00 -20.89
CA LEU A 51 -3.95 0.48 -21.03
C LEU A 51 -4.90 1.56 -21.58
N ARG A 52 -4.75 2.81 -21.13
CA ARG A 52 -5.54 3.93 -21.64
C ARG A 52 -5.26 4.17 -23.13
N GLN A 53 -4.00 4.09 -23.56
CA GLN A 53 -3.60 4.18 -24.97
C GLN A 53 -4.08 3.00 -25.81
N GLN A 54 -4.19 1.80 -25.24
CA GLN A 54 -4.77 0.65 -25.97
C GLN A 54 -6.28 0.82 -26.14
N LEU A 55 -6.97 1.35 -25.13
CA LEU A 55 -8.41 1.62 -25.19
C LEU A 55 -8.81 2.77 -26.12
N THR A 56 -7.89 3.57 -26.66
CA THR A 56 -8.19 4.52 -27.74
C THR A 56 -8.21 3.84 -29.11
N LYS A 57 -7.62 2.64 -29.23
CA LYS A 57 -7.55 1.86 -30.48
C LYS A 57 -8.74 0.92 -30.68
N VAL A 58 -9.56 0.72 -29.65
CA VAL A 58 -10.78 -0.09 -29.74
C VAL A 58 -11.98 0.78 -30.17
N PRO A 59 -13.05 0.18 -30.75
CA PRO A 59 -14.25 0.93 -31.11
C PRO A 59 -14.78 1.77 -29.94
N ASP A 60 -15.17 3.00 -30.24
CA ASP A 60 -15.65 3.91 -29.20
C ASP A 60 -17.05 3.49 -28.74
N THR A 61 -17.07 2.87 -27.57
CA THR A 61 -18.29 2.41 -26.90
C THR A 61 -18.36 3.05 -25.53
N VAL A 62 -19.58 3.16 -24.98
CA VAL A 62 -19.79 3.64 -23.60
C VAL A 62 -18.95 2.82 -22.61
N LEU A 63 -18.81 1.51 -22.84
CA LEU A 63 -17.99 0.65 -22.00
C LEU A 63 -16.50 1.03 -22.07
N ALA A 64 -15.93 1.14 -23.28
CA ALA A 64 -14.53 1.55 -23.45
C ALA A 64 -14.26 2.94 -22.87
N GLY A 65 -15.16 3.90 -23.08
CA GLY A 65 -15.09 5.23 -22.48
C GLY A 65 -15.05 5.20 -20.95
N ARG A 66 -15.92 4.41 -20.32
CA ARG A 66 -15.92 4.24 -18.85
C ARG A 66 -14.63 3.62 -18.33
N ARG A 67 -14.01 2.68 -19.05
CA ARG A 67 -12.71 2.10 -18.66
C ARG A 67 -11.57 3.10 -18.78
N ARG A 68 -11.55 3.93 -19.83
CA ARG A 68 -10.57 5.03 -19.95
C ARG A 68 -10.68 6.02 -18.79
N GLN A 69 -11.91 6.39 -18.42
CA GLN A 69 -12.17 7.26 -17.27
C GLN A 69 -11.74 6.64 -15.95
N ALA A 70 -11.99 5.34 -15.73
CA ALA A 70 -11.56 4.65 -14.52
C ALA A 70 -10.02 4.64 -14.37
N LEU A 71 -9.29 4.33 -15.45
CA LEU A 71 -7.82 4.40 -15.45
C LEU A 71 -7.32 5.81 -15.14
N GLN A 72 -7.95 6.85 -15.70
CA GLN A 72 -7.60 8.24 -15.43
C GLN A 72 -7.92 8.66 -13.99
N ALA A 73 -9.01 8.17 -13.41
CA ALA A 73 -9.35 8.42 -12.01
C ALA A 73 -8.35 7.75 -11.06
N ALA A 74 -7.86 6.55 -11.41
CA ALA A 74 -6.84 5.85 -10.64
C ALA A 74 -5.49 6.62 -10.65
N ASP A 75 -5.06 7.06 -11.83
CA ASP A 75 -3.88 7.94 -12.03
C ASP A 75 -3.99 9.23 -11.21
N ALA A 76 -5.13 9.94 -11.33
CA ALA A 76 -5.40 11.15 -10.57
C ALA A 76 -5.44 10.91 -9.05
N GLY A 77 -5.97 9.78 -8.60
CA GLY A 77 -6.00 9.40 -7.19
C GLY A 77 -4.60 9.29 -6.58
N MET A 78 -3.66 8.70 -7.32
CA MET A 78 -2.27 8.61 -6.90
C MET A 78 -1.59 9.98 -6.85
N MET A 79 -1.76 10.80 -7.88
CA MET A 79 -1.23 12.18 -7.90
C MET A 79 -1.79 13.02 -6.75
N GLN A 80 -3.09 12.91 -6.52
CA GLN A 80 -3.78 13.61 -5.45
C GLN A 80 -3.28 13.18 -4.06
N TRP A 81 -2.99 11.88 -3.87
CA TRP A 81 -2.38 11.40 -2.63
C TRP A 81 -0.99 12.00 -2.43
N MET A 82 -0.13 11.99 -3.46
CA MET A 82 1.22 12.57 -3.37
C MET A 82 1.21 14.06 -3.06
N HIS A 83 0.27 14.82 -3.64
CA HIS A 83 0.12 16.25 -3.35
C HIS A 83 -0.37 16.53 -1.92
N GLN A 84 -1.13 15.62 -1.31
CA GLN A 84 -1.65 15.78 0.04
C GLN A 84 -0.72 15.22 1.11
N TYR A 85 0.12 14.26 0.78
CA TYR A 85 1.02 13.64 1.73
C TYR A 85 2.13 14.61 2.13
N HIS A 86 2.22 14.84 3.43
CA HIS A 86 3.33 15.53 4.06
C HIS A 86 3.91 14.62 5.14
N ARG A 87 5.23 14.45 5.16
CA ARG A 87 5.89 13.72 6.24
C ARG A 87 5.69 14.47 7.57
N PRO A 88 5.28 13.80 8.68
CA PRO A 88 5.21 14.45 9.98
C PRO A 88 6.58 15.02 10.40
N ALA A 89 6.61 16.21 10.98
CA ALA A 89 7.84 16.76 11.55
C ALA A 89 8.33 15.90 12.73
N ASP A 90 9.64 15.82 12.95
CA ASP A 90 10.23 15.01 14.03
C ASP A 90 9.73 15.44 15.43
N THR A 91 9.38 16.72 15.59
CA THR A 91 8.78 17.30 16.79
C THR A 91 7.33 16.88 17.04
N THR A 92 6.70 16.17 16.10
CA THR A 92 5.33 15.68 16.25
C THR A 92 5.27 14.61 17.34
N ARG A 93 4.28 14.70 18.23
CA ARG A 93 4.04 13.68 19.27
C ARG A 93 3.81 12.30 18.64
N HIS A 94 4.37 11.24 19.24
CA HIS A 94 4.36 9.88 18.69
C HIS A 94 2.98 9.42 18.26
N GLU A 95 2.03 9.45 19.19
CA GLU A 95 0.65 9.05 18.94
C GLU A 95 0.00 9.79 17.77
N ARG A 96 0.29 11.10 17.60
CA ARG A 96 -0.25 11.90 16.50
C ARG A 96 0.40 11.54 15.16
N ALA A 97 1.72 11.33 15.15
CA ALA A 97 2.43 10.89 13.96
C ALA A 97 1.93 9.51 13.50
N MET A 98 1.81 8.56 14.43
CA MET A 98 1.31 7.21 14.15
C MET A 98 -0.13 7.21 13.62
N ALA A 99 -1.03 7.98 14.23
CA ALA A 99 -2.41 8.11 13.76
C ALA A 99 -2.49 8.70 12.33
N TYR A 100 -1.68 9.71 12.05
CA TYR A 100 -1.59 10.29 10.71
C TYR A 100 -1.06 9.28 9.68
N LEU A 101 0.04 8.60 9.98
CA LEU A 101 0.63 7.59 9.08
C LEU A 101 -0.33 6.44 8.81
N ALA A 102 -1.07 5.97 9.83
CA ALA A 102 -2.11 4.97 9.65
C ALA A 102 -3.24 5.46 8.73
N ALA A 103 -3.68 6.71 8.88
CA ALA A 103 -4.68 7.29 7.98
C ALA A 103 -4.17 7.42 6.55
N GLN A 104 -2.90 7.81 6.36
CA GLN A 104 -2.28 7.86 5.02
C GLN A 104 -2.13 6.47 4.41
N GLN A 105 -1.81 5.46 5.22
CA GLN A 105 -1.76 4.06 4.79
C GLN A 105 -3.12 3.60 4.23
N HIS A 106 -4.21 3.85 4.96
CA HIS A 106 -5.56 3.52 4.47
C HIS A 106 -5.92 4.24 3.16
N ARG A 107 -5.50 5.50 3.01
CA ARG A 107 -5.73 6.27 1.77
C ARG A 107 -4.97 5.66 0.59
N ILE A 108 -3.68 5.39 0.74
CA ILE A 108 -2.88 4.82 -0.36
C ILE A 108 -3.30 3.38 -0.68
N ASP A 109 -3.75 2.62 0.33
CA ASP A 109 -4.32 1.29 0.10
C ASP A 109 -5.58 1.36 -0.76
N SER A 110 -6.45 2.34 -0.50
CA SER A 110 -7.66 2.60 -1.29
C SER A 110 -7.32 3.01 -2.73
N VAL A 111 -6.29 3.83 -2.94
CA VAL A 111 -5.77 4.15 -4.28
C VAL A 111 -5.33 2.87 -5.00
N GLY A 112 -4.60 1.99 -4.32
CA GLY A 112 -4.16 0.74 -4.93
C GLY A 112 -5.31 -0.20 -5.32
N VAL A 113 -6.38 -0.27 -4.52
CA VAL A 113 -7.59 -1.02 -4.90
C VAL A 113 -8.23 -0.44 -6.16
N LEU A 114 -8.36 0.90 -6.23
CA LEU A 114 -8.89 1.58 -7.42
C LEU A 114 -8.03 1.32 -8.67
N MET A 115 -6.71 1.37 -8.54
CA MET A 115 -5.78 1.05 -9.62
C MET A 115 -5.97 -0.37 -10.11
N GLN A 116 -5.98 -1.35 -9.20
CA GLN A 116 -6.16 -2.76 -9.54
C GLN A 116 -7.48 -2.99 -10.29
N GLN A 117 -8.59 -2.49 -9.76
CA GLN A 117 -9.90 -2.64 -10.40
C GLN A 117 -9.98 -1.97 -11.77
N SER A 118 -9.35 -0.80 -11.92
CA SER A 118 -9.30 -0.08 -13.19
C SER A 118 -8.48 -0.84 -14.24
N ILE A 119 -7.33 -1.38 -13.84
CA ILE A 119 -6.46 -2.22 -14.68
C ILE A 119 -7.20 -3.48 -15.12
N ASP A 120 -7.79 -4.23 -14.19
CA ASP A 120 -8.45 -5.49 -14.49
C ASP A 120 -9.66 -5.29 -15.41
N SER A 121 -10.47 -4.27 -15.14
CA SER A 121 -11.65 -3.98 -15.95
C SER A 121 -11.31 -3.45 -17.35
N ALA A 122 -10.18 -2.74 -17.52
CA ALA A 122 -9.66 -2.35 -18.82
C ALA A 122 -9.15 -3.55 -19.62
N ARG A 123 -8.39 -4.44 -18.98
CA ARG A 123 -7.89 -5.69 -19.59
C ARG A 123 -9.01 -6.59 -20.08
N VAL A 124 -10.15 -6.65 -19.38
CA VAL A 124 -11.34 -7.39 -19.84
C VAL A 124 -11.85 -6.87 -21.18
N VAL A 125 -11.96 -5.54 -21.34
CA VAL A 125 -12.41 -4.93 -22.61
C VAL A 125 -11.42 -5.23 -23.72
N LEU A 126 -10.13 -5.02 -23.46
CA LEU A 126 -9.08 -5.24 -24.46
C LEU A 126 -9.00 -6.69 -24.95
N ARG A 127 -9.19 -7.67 -24.05
CA ARG A 127 -9.28 -9.09 -24.43
C ARG A 127 -10.51 -9.40 -25.29
N ALA A 128 -11.65 -8.78 -24.99
CA ALA A 128 -12.88 -8.97 -25.78
C ALA A 128 -12.80 -8.34 -27.18
N THR A 129 -11.93 -7.36 -27.39
CA THR A 129 -11.73 -6.66 -28.66
C THR A 129 -10.49 -7.12 -29.45
N GLY A 130 -9.64 -7.97 -28.86
CA GLY A 130 -8.51 -8.57 -29.56
C GLY A 130 -8.97 -9.57 -30.62
N PRO A 131 -8.13 -9.92 -31.61
CA PRO A 131 -8.49 -10.94 -32.58
C PRO A 131 -8.79 -12.25 -31.85
N THR A 132 -10.02 -12.75 -32.00
CA THR A 132 -10.33 -14.15 -31.76
C THR A 132 -9.45 -14.95 -32.70
N HIS A 133 -8.44 -15.62 -32.14
CA HIS A 133 -7.73 -16.69 -32.85
C HIS A 133 -8.69 -17.84 -33.15
#